data_AF-A0A382KVI4-F1
#
_entry.id   AF-A0A382KVI4-F1
#
_cell.length_a   1.000
_cell.length_b   1.000
_cell.length_c   1.000
_cell.angle_alpha   90.00
_cell.angle_beta   90.00
_cell.angle_gamma   90.00
#
_symmetry.space_group_name_H-M   'P 1'
#
loop_
_entity.id
_entity.type
_entity.pdbx_description
1 polymer ?
#
loop_
_entity_poly.entity_id
_entity_poly.type
_entity_poly.pdbx_seq_one_letter_code
_entity_poly.pdbx_strand_id
1 'polypeptide(L)'
;MTTSTWTPFEATIPEILDQHPEPLLALARGEVPAFVLRQHYQPTHCRALMRRFYERGLLYDPHQVGNGTARRVDIGTSFGAHRADRKKFHAHSAETLKLFETLFDGYDDPVRSMYDALAKLAPDKEVKTAREPDGRLYGPAIFRVYHREIGHGPHYDSVAKRTQAFDYQISRFTHQFAA
;
A
#
# COMPACT_ATOMS: atom_id res chain seq x y z
N MET A 1 2.48 -30.52 23.64
CA MET A 1 2.75 -29.62 22.50
C MET A 1 2.48 -28.21 22.98
N THR A 2 3.51 -27.38 23.13
CA THR A 2 3.32 -25.96 23.41
C THR A 2 2.81 -25.31 22.14
N THR A 3 1.55 -24.86 22.14
CA THR A 3 1.00 -24.00 21.10
C THR A 3 1.77 -22.69 21.14
N SER A 4 2.79 -22.54 20.29
CA SER A 4 3.37 -21.24 20.02
C SER A 4 2.30 -20.39 19.33
N THR A 5 1.91 -19.30 19.97
CA THR A 5 0.94 -18.35 19.44
C THR A 5 1.59 -17.60 18.29
N TRP A 6 1.10 -17.80 17.07
CA TRP A 6 1.53 -17.06 15.88
C TRP A 6 0.95 -15.65 15.91
N THR A 7 1.57 -14.77 16.68
CA THR A 7 1.11 -13.40 16.95
C THR A 7 1.96 -12.36 16.21
N PRO A 8 1.37 -11.24 15.75
CA PRO A 8 2.14 -10.13 15.19
C PRO A 8 3.21 -9.62 16.17
N PHE A 9 4.36 -9.22 15.64
CA PHE A 9 5.41 -8.59 16.43
C PHE A 9 5.32 -7.08 16.30
N GLU A 10 4.91 -6.43 17.38
CA GLU A 10 4.77 -4.98 17.48
C GLU A 10 5.98 -4.40 18.20
N ALA A 11 6.81 -3.66 17.48
CA ALA A 11 8.07 -3.12 18.00
C ALA A 11 8.60 -2.00 17.10
N THR A 12 9.64 -1.30 17.56
CA THR A 12 10.40 -0.35 16.74
C THR A 12 11.26 -1.07 15.70
N ILE A 13 11.69 -0.37 14.66
CA ILE A 13 12.55 -0.96 13.61
C ILE A 13 13.85 -1.56 14.19
N PRO A 14 14.59 -0.89 15.11
CA PRO A 14 15.78 -1.49 15.72
C PRO A 14 15.49 -2.79 16.47
N GLU A 15 14.39 -2.84 17.24
CA GLU A 15 13.98 -4.06 17.96
C GLU A 15 13.57 -5.18 17.01
N ILE A 16 12.91 -4.86 15.89
CA ILE A 16 12.61 -5.82 14.83
C ILE A 16 13.89 -6.38 14.23
N LEU A 17 14.87 -5.53 13.91
CA LEU A 17 16.14 -5.98 13.33
C LEU A 17 16.99 -6.79 14.31
N ASP A 18 16.90 -6.51 15.61
CA ASP A 18 17.58 -7.27 16.66
C ASP A 18 17.01 -8.69 16.78
N GLN A 19 15.68 -8.84 16.80
CA GLN A 19 15.03 -10.16 16.91
C GLN A 19 14.93 -10.91 15.58
N HIS A 20 14.84 -10.18 14.46
CA HIS A 20 14.71 -10.72 13.12
C HIS A 20 15.72 -10.03 12.19
N PRO A 21 16.96 -10.54 12.07
CA PRO A 21 17.98 -9.93 11.21
C PRO A 21 17.60 -9.87 9.73
N GLU A 22 16.67 -10.72 9.28
CA GLU A 22 16.08 -10.70 7.93
C GLU A 22 14.54 -10.56 8.01
N PRO A 23 13.98 -9.39 8.39
CA PRO A 23 12.56 -9.26 8.72
C PRO A 23 11.63 -9.71 7.58
N LEU A 24 11.91 -9.29 6.34
CA LEU A 24 11.07 -9.65 5.20
C LEU A 24 11.11 -11.15 4.88
N LEU A 25 12.24 -11.82 5.11
CA LEU A 25 12.31 -13.27 4.94
C LEU A 25 11.64 -14.01 6.10
N ALA A 26 11.68 -13.49 7.32
CA ALA A 26 10.91 -14.03 8.44
C ALA A 26 9.40 -14.03 8.13
N LEU A 27 8.87 -12.96 7.51
CA LEU A 27 7.51 -12.94 6.98
C LEU A 27 7.30 -13.97 5.86
N ALA A 28 8.21 -14.06 4.90
CA ALA A 28 8.11 -15.01 3.78
C ALA A 28 8.11 -16.48 4.23
N ARG A 29 8.88 -16.79 5.27
CA ARG A 29 9.00 -18.13 5.88
C ARG A 29 7.88 -18.44 6.86
N GLY A 30 7.03 -17.46 7.18
CA GLY A 30 5.91 -17.60 8.12
C GLY A 30 6.33 -17.67 9.59
N GLU A 31 7.55 -17.27 9.93
CA GLU A 31 8.08 -17.27 11.30
C GLU A 31 7.31 -16.28 12.19
N VAL A 32 6.88 -15.17 11.60
CA VAL A 32 6.07 -14.13 12.23
C VAL A 32 4.96 -13.72 11.24
N PRO A 33 3.71 -13.51 11.68
CA PRO A 33 2.60 -13.21 10.76
C PRO A 33 2.63 -11.78 10.22
N ALA A 34 3.14 -10.83 11.00
CA ALA A 34 3.19 -9.41 10.65
C ALA A 34 4.12 -8.65 11.61
N PHE A 35 4.67 -7.54 11.12
CA PHE A 35 5.26 -6.49 11.95
C PHE A 35 4.31 -5.30 12.06
N VAL A 36 4.19 -4.73 13.26
CA VAL A 36 3.34 -3.56 13.51
C VAL A 36 4.20 -2.40 13.99
N LEU A 37 4.29 -1.35 13.16
CA LEU A 37 4.95 -0.09 13.51
C LEU A 37 3.88 0.91 14.00
N ARG A 38 3.73 1.05 15.32
CA ARG A 38 2.76 2.00 15.90
C ARG A 38 3.20 3.43 15.66
N GLN A 39 2.22 4.29 15.37
CA GLN A 39 2.39 5.74 15.26
C GLN A 39 3.52 6.17 14.29
N HIS A 40 3.82 5.33 13.29
CA HIS A 40 4.89 5.59 12.32
C HIS A 40 4.59 6.82 11.44
N TYR A 41 3.31 7.14 11.25
CA TYR A 41 2.86 8.34 10.56
C TYR A 41 2.13 9.30 11.52
N GLN A 42 2.38 10.60 11.38
CA GLN A 42 1.91 11.61 12.31
C GLN A 42 0.36 11.75 12.28
N PRO A 43 -0.35 11.56 13.41
CA PRO A 43 -1.82 11.57 13.40
C PRO A 43 -2.46 12.91 12.99
N THR A 44 -1.79 14.04 13.24
CA THR A 44 -2.28 15.36 12.81
C THR A 44 -2.23 15.51 11.29
N HIS A 45 -1.16 15.00 10.64
CA HIS A 45 -1.02 15.00 9.18
C HIS A 45 -2.06 14.06 8.53
N CYS A 46 -2.34 12.91 9.13
CA CYS A 46 -3.39 12.00 8.68
C CYS A 46 -4.76 12.70 8.61
N ARG A 47 -5.16 13.40 9.68
CA ARG A 47 -6.42 14.17 9.68
C ARG A 47 -6.44 15.30 8.65
N ALA A 48 -5.31 15.99 8.46
CA ALA A 48 -5.20 17.06 7.48
C ALA A 48 -5.29 16.54 6.04
N LEU A 49 -4.68 15.39 5.73
CA LEU A 49 -4.78 14.74 4.43
C LEU A 49 -6.21 14.31 4.11
N MET A 50 -6.94 13.76 5.07
CA MET A 50 -8.36 13.44 4.87
C MET A 50 -9.17 14.67 4.48
N ARG A 51 -8.92 15.82 5.12
CA ARG A 51 -9.56 17.09 4.72
C ARG A 51 -9.17 17.50 3.30
N ARG A 52 -7.87 17.42 2.96
CA ARG A 52 -7.38 17.71 1.61
C ARG A 52 -8.03 16.83 0.54
N PHE A 53 -8.32 15.57 0.85
CA PHE A 53 -9.01 14.68 -0.09
C PHE A 53 -10.42 15.19 -0.42
N TYR A 54 -11.16 15.71 0.56
CA TYR A 54 -12.44 16.39 0.30
C TYR A 54 -12.25 17.70 -0.45
N GLU A 55 -11.32 18.57 -0.02
CA GLU A 55 -11.06 19.88 -0.64
C GLU A 55 -10.66 19.78 -2.12
N ARG A 56 -9.90 18.74 -2.49
CA ARG A 56 -9.50 18.46 -3.88
C ARG A 56 -10.51 17.60 -4.65
N GLY A 57 -11.66 17.26 -4.06
CA GLY A 57 -12.70 16.44 -4.69
C GLY A 57 -12.28 14.98 -4.96
N LEU A 58 -11.23 14.50 -4.30
CA LEU A 58 -10.75 13.11 -4.39
C LEU A 58 -11.59 12.15 -3.54
N LEU A 59 -12.22 12.69 -2.50
CA LEU A 59 -13.17 12.00 -1.64
C LEU A 59 -14.49 12.78 -1.61
N TYR A 60 -15.59 12.07 -1.41
CA TYR A 60 -16.93 12.65 -1.38
C TYR A 60 -17.69 12.18 -0.13
N ASP A 61 -18.68 12.95 0.30
CA ASP A 61 -19.60 12.53 1.36
C ASP A 61 -20.83 11.84 0.73
N PRO A 62 -21.01 10.53 0.88
CA PRO A 62 -22.15 9.82 0.29
C PRO A 62 -23.52 10.29 0.80
N HIS A 63 -23.58 11.00 1.92
CA HIS A 63 -24.81 11.62 2.41
C HIS A 63 -25.13 12.94 1.72
N GLN A 64 -24.16 13.57 1.06
CA GLN A 64 -24.32 14.84 0.35
C GLN A 64 -24.38 14.67 -1.17
N VAL A 65 -23.94 13.52 -1.70
CA VAL A 65 -23.86 13.28 -3.15
C VAL A 65 -24.46 11.94 -3.56
N GLY A 66 -25.29 11.95 -4.60
CA GLY A 66 -25.89 10.74 -5.20
C GLY A 66 -27.20 10.29 -4.55
N ASN A 67 -27.52 9.00 -4.66
CA ASN A 67 -28.73 8.39 -4.10
C ASN A 67 -28.54 7.88 -2.65
N GLY A 68 -27.50 8.34 -1.94
CA GLY A 68 -27.13 7.86 -0.61
C GLY A 68 -26.37 6.53 -0.58
N THR A 69 -26.14 5.87 -1.72
CA THR A 69 -25.37 4.63 -1.78
C THR A 69 -23.87 4.93 -1.77
N ALA A 70 -23.19 4.55 -0.70
CA ALA A 70 -21.75 4.74 -0.61
C ALA A 70 -20.99 3.76 -1.53
N ARG A 71 -19.82 4.18 -2.03
CA ARG A 71 -18.93 3.33 -2.83
C ARG A 71 -17.50 3.45 -2.33
N ARG A 72 -16.72 2.38 -2.49
CA ARG A 72 -15.28 2.43 -2.22
C ARG A 72 -14.62 3.48 -3.11
N VAL A 73 -13.72 4.26 -2.53
CA VAL A 73 -12.85 5.19 -3.27
C VAL A 73 -11.42 4.69 -3.17
N ASP A 74 -10.76 4.54 -4.32
CA ASP A 74 -9.32 4.34 -4.41
C ASP A 74 -8.72 5.66 -4.97
N ILE A 75 -7.91 6.37 -4.18
CA ILE A 75 -7.13 7.53 -4.62
C ILE A 75 -5.74 7.02 -5.02
N GLY A 76 -5.46 7.08 -6.33
CA GLY A 76 -4.27 6.48 -6.93
C GLY A 76 -4.58 5.21 -7.72
N THR A 77 -3.56 4.61 -8.34
CA THR A 77 -3.77 3.51 -9.29
C THR A 77 -3.98 2.16 -8.62
N SER A 78 -5.23 1.69 -8.67
CA SER A 78 -5.61 0.36 -8.21
C SER A 78 -5.31 -0.72 -9.27
N PHE A 79 -4.34 -1.59 -9.00
CA PHE A 79 -4.05 -2.75 -9.88
C PHE A 79 -5.30 -3.63 -10.07
N GLY A 80 -6.08 -3.80 -9.00
CA GLY A 80 -7.35 -4.52 -9.01
C GLY A 80 -8.39 -3.95 -9.98
N ALA A 81 -8.39 -2.63 -10.21
CA ALA A 81 -9.37 -1.95 -11.06
C ALA A 81 -8.91 -1.79 -12.52
N HIS A 82 -7.61 -1.57 -12.75
CA HIS A 82 -7.12 -1.14 -14.07
C HIS A 82 -6.31 -2.19 -14.85
N ARG A 83 -5.84 -3.28 -14.22
CA ARG A 83 -4.90 -4.23 -14.86
C ARG A 83 -5.38 -4.90 -16.14
N ALA A 84 -6.70 -4.99 -16.36
CA ALA A 84 -7.25 -5.64 -17.55
C ALA A 84 -6.87 -4.89 -18.85
N ASP A 85 -6.55 -3.60 -18.74
CA ASP A 85 -6.03 -2.79 -19.83
C ASP A 85 -4.68 -2.18 -19.38
N ARG A 86 -3.58 -2.76 -19.87
CA ARG A 86 -2.21 -2.31 -19.54
C ARG A 86 -1.96 -0.85 -19.88
N LYS A 87 -2.46 -0.40 -21.03
CA LYS A 87 -2.24 0.98 -21.48
C LYS A 87 -2.94 1.94 -20.53
N LYS A 88 -4.19 1.64 -20.19
CA LYS A 88 -4.97 2.41 -19.21
C LYS A 88 -4.34 2.37 -17.82
N PHE A 89 -3.85 1.21 -17.37
CA PHE A 89 -3.18 1.05 -16.08
C PHE A 89 -1.95 1.97 -15.95
N HIS A 90 -1.07 1.98 -16.95
CA HIS A 90 0.13 2.81 -16.90
C HIS A 90 -0.16 4.30 -17.12
N ALA A 91 -1.16 4.64 -17.94
CA ALA A 91 -1.63 6.03 -18.06
C ALA A 91 -2.14 6.56 -16.71
N HIS A 92 -2.97 5.79 -16.02
CA HIS A 92 -3.47 6.16 -14.69
C HIS A 92 -2.35 6.15 -13.62
N SER A 93 -1.34 5.29 -13.76
CA SER A 93 -0.14 5.32 -12.91
C SER A 93 0.62 6.63 -13.05
N ALA A 94 0.77 7.14 -14.28
CA ALA A 94 1.37 8.45 -14.52
C ALA A 94 0.54 9.60 -13.91
N GLU A 95 -0.79 9.55 -14.02
CA GLU A 95 -1.69 10.51 -13.36
C GLU A 95 -1.56 10.46 -11.83
N THR A 96 -1.42 9.26 -11.25
CA THR A 96 -1.21 9.07 -9.81
C THR A 96 0.10 9.70 -9.35
N LEU A 97 1.19 9.48 -10.08
CA LEU A 97 2.49 10.07 -9.77
C LEU A 97 2.39 11.60 -9.79
N LYS A 98 1.80 12.17 -10.84
CA LYS A 98 1.57 13.62 -10.95
C LYS A 98 0.67 14.17 -9.83
N LEU A 99 -0.35 13.42 -9.41
CA LEU A 99 -1.18 13.81 -8.28
C LEU A 99 -0.33 13.85 -6.99
N PHE A 100 0.46 12.82 -6.74
CA PHE A 100 1.24 12.67 -5.50
C PHE A 100 2.37 13.69 -5.38
N GLU A 101 2.85 14.27 -6.49
CA GLU A 101 3.81 15.39 -6.48
C GLU A 101 3.34 16.58 -5.64
N THR A 102 2.03 16.81 -5.53
CA THR A 102 1.47 17.95 -4.78
C THR A 102 0.46 17.56 -3.70
N LEU A 103 0.05 16.29 -3.67
CA LEU A 103 -1.01 15.85 -2.76
C LEU A 103 -0.60 16.04 -1.30
N PHE A 104 0.69 15.88 -1.00
CA PHE A 104 1.19 15.91 0.37
C PHE A 104 1.87 17.22 0.78
N ASP A 105 1.89 18.25 -0.09
CA ASP A 105 2.54 19.53 0.19
C ASP A 105 2.13 20.12 1.56
N GLY A 106 3.12 20.42 2.40
CA GLY A 106 2.90 20.95 3.76
C GLY A 106 2.63 19.88 4.83
N TYR A 107 2.72 18.59 4.49
CA TYR A 107 2.61 17.46 5.40
C TYR A 107 3.75 16.47 5.17
N ASP A 108 3.94 15.53 6.10
CA ASP A 108 4.77 14.37 5.82
C ASP A 108 4.12 13.52 4.72
N ASP A 109 4.92 13.05 3.76
CA ASP A 109 4.46 12.13 2.72
C ASP A 109 4.30 10.71 3.32
N PRO A 110 3.06 10.17 3.39
CA PRO A 110 2.83 8.84 3.96
C PRO A 110 3.40 7.72 3.09
N VAL A 111 3.49 7.89 1.77
CA VAL A 111 4.10 6.92 0.86
C VAL A 111 5.61 6.88 1.10
N ARG A 112 6.24 8.04 1.22
CA ARG A 112 7.66 8.13 1.57
C ARG A 112 7.94 7.56 2.96
N SER A 113 7.11 7.86 3.96
CA SER A 113 7.21 7.31 5.31
C SER A 113 7.19 5.78 5.31
N MET A 114 6.31 5.16 4.52
CA MET A 114 6.26 3.70 4.33
C MET A 114 7.52 3.17 3.62
N TYR A 115 7.95 3.80 2.52
CA TYR A 115 9.15 3.37 1.78
C TYR A 115 10.42 3.47 2.63
N ASP A 116 10.56 4.53 3.42
CA ASP A 116 11.68 4.73 4.34
C ASP A 116 11.69 3.65 5.45
N ALA A 117 10.53 3.22 5.94
CA ALA A 117 10.44 2.09 6.89
C ALA A 117 10.84 0.77 6.23
N LEU A 118 10.33 0.49 5.04
CA LEU A 118 10.67 -0.73 4.29
C LEU A 118 12.17 -0.78 3.98
N ALA A 119 12.80 0.36 3.64
CA ALA A 119 14.24 0.43 3.38
C ALA A 119 15.06 0.12 4.62
N LYS A 120 14.62 0.57 5.81
CA LYS A 120 15.29 0.23 7.07
C LYS A 120 15.07 -1.22 7.49
N LEU A 121 13.91 -1.80 7.19
CA LEU A 121 13.59 -3.22 7.45
C LEU A 121 14.26 -4.18 6.46
N ALA A 122 14.81 -3.68 5.36
CA ALA A 122 15.54 -4.45 4.35
C ALA A 122 16.87 -3.75 4.03
N PRO A 123 17.79 -3.66 5.00
CA PRO A 123 18.98 -2.80 4.89
C PRO A 123 19.97 -3.22 3.78
N ASP A 124 19.88 -4.46 3.30
CA ASP A 124 20.68 -5.01 2.22
C ASP A 124 19.97 -4.96 0.85
N LYS A 125 18.79 -4.34 0.78
CA LYS A 125 17.96 -4.24 -0.44
C LYS A 125 17.70 -2.79 -0.82
N GLU A 126 17.30 -2.63 -2.08
CA GLU A 126 16.79 -1.36 -2.60
C GLU A 126 15.25 -1.38 -2.60
N VAL A 127 14.64 -0.40 -1.92
CA VAL A 127 13.19 -0.17 -1.96
C VAL A 127 12.89 0.89 -3.01
N LYS A 128 12.07 0.53 -4.01
CA LYS A 128 11.71 1.42 -5.11
C LYS A 128 10.34 1.09 -5.68
N THR A 129 9.73 2.09 -6.31
CA THR A 129 8.51 1.89 -7.10
C THR A 129 8.84 0.99 -8.29
N ALA A 130 7.98 -0.01 -8.52
CA ALA A 130 8.15 -0.93 -9.63
C ALA A 130 8.12 -0.21 -10.98
N ARG A 131 8.83 -0.78 -11.96
CA ARG A 131 8.83 -0.31 -13.34
C ARG A 131 8.75 -1.46 -14.34
N GLU A 132 8.19 -1.16 -15.50
CA GLU A 132 8.28 -2.00 -16.69
C GLU A 132 9.68 -1.88 -17.34
N PRO A 133 10.08 -2.81 -18.23
CA PRO A 133 11.39 -2.78 -18.90
C PRO A 133 11.57 -1.54 -19.77
N ASP A 134 10.48 -0.97 -20.27
CA ASP A 134 10.46 0.29 -21.04
C ASP A 134 10.49 1.55 -20.15
N GLY A 135 10.64 1.38 -18.84
CA GLY A 135 10.77 2.48 -17.89
C GLY A 135 9.46 3.02 -17.33
N ARG A 136 8.29 2.58 -17.82
CA ARG A 136 7.00 3.02 -17.24
C ARG A 136 6.88 2.62 -15.78
N LEU A 137 6.48 3.56 -14.93
CA LEU A 137 6.31 3.34 -13.50
C LEU A 137 4.91 2.83 -13.16
N TYR A 138 4.84 2.10 -12.05
CA TYR A 138 3.60 1.74 -11.37
C TYR A 138 3.20 2.86 -10.41
N GLY A 139 1.93 2.92 -10.01
CA GLY A 139 1.52 3.73 -8.87
C GLY A 139 2.20 3.24 -7.57
N PRO A 140 2.77 4.12 -6.72
CA PRO A 140 3.57 3.69 -5.58
C PRO A 140 2.74 3.23 -4.38
N ALA A 141 1.49 3.69 -4.27
CA ALA A 141 0.50 3.34 -3.26
C ALA A 141 -0.90 3.79 -3.71
N ILE A 142 -1.93 3.38 -2.97
CA ILE A 142 -3.29 3.92 -3.06
C ILE A 142 -3.80 4.30 -1.68
N PHE A 143 -4.63 5.33 -1.59
CA PHE A 143 -5.49 5.53 -0.41
C PHE A 143 -6.82 4.88 -0.68
N ARG A 144 -7.17 3.89 0.13
CA ARG A 144 -8.45 3.20 0.02
C ARG A 144 -9.37 3.67 1.12
N VAL A 145 -10.49 4.27 0.74
CA VAL A 145 -11.51 4.77 1.66
C VAL A 145 -12.73 3.87 1.58
N TYR A 146 -13.08 3.29 2.74
CA TYR A 146 -14.31 2.56 2.96
C TYR A 146 -15.29 3.45 3.71
N HIS A 147 -16.46 3.68 3.14
CA HIS A 147 -17.57 4.28 3.87
C HIS A 147 -18.25 3.22 4.75
N ARG A 148 -19.06 3.68 5.72
CA ARG A 148 -19.77 2.82 6.67
C ARG A 148 -20.50 1.70 5.91
N GLU A 149 -20.42 0.47 6.44
CA GLU A 149 -21.01 -0.77 5.89
C GLU A 149 -20.28 -1.39 4.69
N ILE A 150 -19.28 -0.73 4.12
CA ILE A 150 -18.46 -1.30 3.04
C ILE A 150 -17.17 -1.88 3.64
N GLY A 151 -16.85 -3.11 3.28
CA GLY A 151 -15.60 -3.76 3.64
C GLY A 151 -14.98 -4.49 2.46
N HIS A 152 -13.90 -5.22 2.74
CA HIS A 152 -13.37 -6.21 1.82
C HIS A 152 -13.62 -7.61 2.37
N GLY A 153 -14.12 -8.51 1.52
CA GLY A 153 -14.21 -9.92 1.88
C GLY A 153 -12.82 -10.54 2.06
N PRO A 154 -12.71 -11.69 2.75
CA PRO A 154 -11.45 -12.42 2.89
C PRO A 154 -10.82 -12.70 1.52
N HIS A 155 -9.54 -12.36 1.39
CA HIS A 155 -8.74 -12.63 0.19
C HIS A 155 -7.26 -12.72 0.57
N TYR A 156 -6.47 -13.27 -0.35
CA TYR A 156 -5.02 -13.13 -0.35
C TYR A 156 -4.59 -12.41 -1.63
N ASP A 157 -3.42 -11.80 -1.65
CA ASP A 157 -2.91 -11.13 -2.83
C ASP A 157 -1.66 -11.84 -3.35
N SER A 158 -1.69 -12.11 -4.66
CA SER A 158 -0.53 -12.57 -5.40
C SER A 158 -0.74 -12.22 -6.86
N VAL A 159 0.13 -11.37 -7.41
CA VAL A 159 0.11 -11.10 -8.85
C VAL A 159 0.33 -12.38 -9.64
N ALA A 160 1.28 -13.22 -9.20
CA ALA A 160 1.65 -14.45 -9.89
C ALA A 160 0.62 -15.59 -9.68
N LYS A 161 0.21 -15.86 -8.44
CA LYS A 161 -0.57 -17.07 -8.10
C LYS A 161 -2.08 -16.86 -8.18
N ARG A 162 -2.57 -15.69 -7.78
CA ARG A 162 -4.00 -15.38 -7.78
C ARG A 162 -4.44 -14.66 -9.05
N THR A 163 -3.69 -13.63 -9.43
CA THR A 163 -4.09 -12.74 -10.52
C THR A 163 -3.63 -13.26 -11.88
N GLN A 164 -2.51 -14.00 -11.90
CA GLN A 164 -1.88 -14.56 -13.10
C GLN A 164 -1.59 -13.51 -14.19
N ALA A 165 -1.28 -12.27 -13.79
CA ALA A 165 -0.99 -11.16 -14.69
C ALA A 165 0.47 -11.20 -15.17
N PHE A 166 0.82 -12.26 -15.90
CA PHE A 166 2.21 -12.59 -16.29
C PHE A 166 2.85 -11.64 -17.30
N ASP A 167 2.04 -10.79 -17.88
CA ASP A 167 2.44 -9.70 -18.74
C ASP A 167 3.06 -8.54 -17.95
N TYR A 168 2.83 -8.42 -16.64
CA TYR A 168 3.40 -7.39 -15.77
C TYR A 168 4.71 -7.84 -15.11
N GLN A 169 5.72 -6.97 -15.04
CA GLN A 169 7.00 -7.32 -14.41
C GLN A 169 6.86 -7.73 -12.94
N ILE A 170 5.92 -7.14 -12.21
CA ILE A 170 5.70 -7.47 -10.80
C ILE A 170 5.20 -8.91 -10.59
N SER A 171 4.77 -9.62 -11.65
CA SER A 171 4.41 -11.04 -11.55
C SER A 171 5.62 -11.96 -11.35
N ARG A 172 6.85 -11.45 -11.45
CA ARG A 172 8.09 -12.24 -11.33
C ARG A 172 8.53 -12.43 -9.88
N PHE A 173 7.95 -11.69 -8.94
CA PHE A 173 8.26 -11.83 -7.52
C PHE A 173 7.54 -13.05 -6.91
N THR A 174 8.29 -13.88 -6.20
CA THR A 174 7.78 -15.09 -5.54
C THR A 174 6.93 -14.76 -4.31
N HIS A 175 7.30 -13.70 -3.58
CA HIS A 175 6.66 -13.26 -2.35
C HIS A 175 6.05 -11.89 -2.54
N GLN A 176 4.85 -11.70 -1.99
CA GLN A 176 4.14 -10.44 -1.97
C GLN A 176 3.71 -10.15 -0.53
N PHE A 177 3.99 -8.94 -0.06
CA PHE A 177 3.56 -8.44 1.23
C PHE A 177 2.55 -7.31 1.04
N ALA A 178 1.71 -7.10 2.05
CA ALA A 178 0.89 -5.90 2.17
C ALA A 178 1.51 -5.00 3.25
N ALA A 179 1.55 -3.69 2.97
CA ALA A 179 2.04 -2.64 3.86
C ALA A 179 1.10 -1.44 3.77
#